data_AF-A0A2T5JHZ4-F1
#
_entry.id   AF-A0A2T5JHZ4-F1
#
_cell.length_a   1.000
_cell.length_b   1.000
_cell.length_c   1.000
_cell.angle_alpha   90.00
_cell.angle_beta   90.00
_cell.angle_gamma   90.00
#
_symmetry.space_group_name_H-M   'P 1'
#
loop_
_entity.id
_entity.type
_entity.pdbx_description
1 polymer ?
#
loop_
_entity_poly.entity_id
_entity_poly.type
_entity_poly.pdbx_seq_one_letter_code
_entity_poly.pdbx_strand_id
1 'polypeptide(L)'
;MLDHPTLNRLRELKLEGMAEAFAELQRQDDAAALSHAEWLGLLIDREAARRSTKRYQSRIRTAKLRHVGAAIEDVNYRAPRQLDRDLFRQLAQGDSRCPSCGTASTRLHSRYARRLSDLPAHGRRVRI
;
A
#
# COMPACT_ATOMS: atom_id res chain seq x y z
N MET A 1 28.09 22.10 3.87
CA MET A 1 26.91 21.53 4.57
C MET A 1 27.44 20.66 5.68
N LEU A 2 27.13 20.95 6.95
CA LEU A 2 27.52 20.08 8.04
C LEU A 2 26.65 18.82 7.93
N ASP A 3 27.23 17.74 7.43
CA ASP A 3 26.59 16.43 7.41
C ASP A 3 26.31 16.03 8.84
N HIS A 4 25.05 16.17 9.26
CA HIS A 4 24.64 15.78 10.60
C HIS A 4 24.91 14.26 10.74
N PRO A 5 25.72 13.81 11.71
CA PRO A 5 26.12 12.40 11.81
C PRO A 5 24.90 11.46 11.90
N THR A 6 23.83 11.93 12.55
CA THR A 6 22.54 11.24 12.59
C THR A 6 21.89 11.05 11.21
N LEU A 7 21.95 12.05 10.32
CA LEU A 7 21.38 11.95 8.97
C LEU A 7 22.10 10.86 8.15
N ASN A 8 23.44 10.83 8.23
CA ASN A 8 24.24 9.79 7.59
C ASN A 8 23.89 8.41 8.15
N ARG A 9 23.76 8.30 9.47
CA ARG A 9 23.40 7.03 10.10
C ARG A 9 21.99 6.55 9.72
N LEU A 10 21.02 7.45 9.58
CA LEU A 10 19.67 7.11 9.10
C LEU A 10 19.70 6.55 7.68
N ARG A 11 20.51 7.15 6.79
CA ARG A 11 20.71 6.65 5.42
C ARG A 11 21.39 5.29 5.39
N GLU A 12 22.42 5.07 6.20
CA GLU A 12 23.07 3.76 6.34
C GLU A 12 22.10 2.66 6.79
N LEU A 13 21.19 3.00 7.70
CA LEU A 13 20.12 2.11 8.17
C LEU A 13 18.96 1.95 7.16
N LYS A 14 19.04 2.61 6.00
CA LYS A 14 18.00 2.63 4.96
C LYS A 14 16.67 3.21 5.47
N LEU A 15 16.73 4.15 6.41
CA LEU A 15 15.60 4.92 6.96
C LEU A 15 15.50 6.26 6.23
N GLU A 16 15.36 6.19 4.92
CA GLU A 16 15.47 7.36 4.03
C GLU A 16 14.33 8.37 4.24
N GLY A 17 13.12 7.90 4.53
CA GLY A 17 11.98 8.77 4.84
C GLY A 17 12.16 9.50 6.18
N MET A 18 12.74 8.82 7.18
CA MET A 18 13.13 9.50 8.43
C MET A 18 14.22 10.55 8.16
N ALA A 19 15.23 10.22 7.34
CA ALA A 19 16.31 11.17 7.02
C ALA A 19 15.76 12.44 6.34
N GLU A 20 14.83 12.29 5.40
CA GLU A 20 14.17 13.42 4.75
C GLU A 20 13.37 14.27 5.74
N ALA A 21 12.51 13.66 6.56
CA ALA A 21 11.72 14.39 7.55
C ALA A 21 12.62 15.04 8.62
N PHE A 22 13.71 14.39 9.02
CA PHE A 22 14.70 14.95 9.94
C PHE A 22 15.32 16.23 9.37
N ALA A 23 15.76 16.20 8.11
CA ALA A 23 16.33 17.38 7.45
C ALA A 23 15.30 18.48 7.21
N GLU A 24 14.01 18.16 7.10
CA GLU A 24 12.91 19.10 6.96
C GLU A 24 12.56 19.78 8.29
N LEU A 25 12.39 18.99 9.35
CA LEU A 25 12.09 19.50 10.69
C LEU A 25 13.23 20.37 11.24
N GLN A 26 14.49 20.06 10.91
CA GLN A 26 15.63 20.92 11.29
C GLN A 26 15.59 22.31 10.64
N ARG A 27 14.88 22.48 9.52
CA ARG A 27 14.74 23.77 8.83
C ARG A 27 13.52 24.56 9.29
N GLN A 28 12.64 23.97 10.09
CA GLN A 28 11.41 24.59 10.56
C GLN A 28 11.61 25.09 11.99
N ASP A 29 11.48 26.40 12.20
CA ASP A 29 11.60 27.00 13.54
C ASP A 29 10.45 26.54 14.47
N ASP A 30 9.27 26.27 13.90
CA ASP A 30 8.10 25.75 14.63
C ASP A 30 8.29 24.32 15.17
N ALA A 31 9.29 23.59 14.66
CA ALA A 31 9.58 22.25 15.15
C ALA A 31 10.08 22.24 16.60
N ALA A 32 10.53 23.39 17.12
CA ALA A 32 10.92 23.54 18.53
C ALA A 32 9.73 23.49 19.51
N ALA A 33 8.50 23.71 19.02
CA ALA A 33 7.28 23.62 19.83
C ALA A 33 6.77 22.18 19.98
N LEU A 34 7.29 21.24 19.17
CA LEU A 34 6.87 19.83 19.21
C LEU A 34 7.51 19.11 20.39
N SER A 35 6.71 18.29 21.06
CA SER A 35 7.25 17.32 22.01
C SER A 35 8.12 16.27 21.29
N HIS A 36 9.05 15.67 22.03
CA HIS A 36 9.89 14.58 21.51
C HIS A 36 9.07 13.43 20.89
N ALA A 37 7.88 13.14 21.44
CA ALA A 37 7.00 12.08 20.94
C ALA A 37 6.35 12.45 19.61
N GLU A 38 5.86 13.68 19.46
CA GLU A 38 5.30 14.19 18.21
C GLU A 38 6.35 14.24 17.11
N TRP A 39 7.53 14.76 17.45
CA TRP A 39 8.65 14.85 16.53
C TRP A 39 9.08 13.47 16.02
N LEU A 40 9.21 12.49 16.92
CA LEU A 40 9.50 11.09 16.54
C LEU A 40 8.35 10.47 15.73
N GLY A 41 7.11 10.76 16.07
CA GLY A 41 5.92 10.31 15.35
C GLY A 41 5.96 10.72 13.87
N LEU A 42 6.24 12.01 13.60
CA LEU A 42 6.35 12.53 12.23
C LEU A 42 7.44 11.83 11.40
N LEU A 43 8.60 11.56 12.01
CA LEU A 43 9.67 10.81 11.33
C LEU A 43 9.22 9.39 10.97
N ILE A 44 8.60 8.68 11.92
CA ILE A 44 8.11 7.32 11.74
C ILE A 44 7.04 7.27 10.66
N ASP A 45 6.08 8.19 10.69
CA ASP A 45 5.00 8.24 9.72
C ASP A 45 5.53 8.48 8.30
N ARG A 46 6.52 9.37 8.15
CA ARG A 46 7.18 9.62 6.87
C ARG A 46 7.85 8.35 6.32
N GLU A 47 8.57 7.63 7.18
CA GLU A 47 9.22 6.37 6.80
C GLU A 47 8.22 5.27 6.46
N ALA A 48 7.15 5.13 7.26
CA ALA A 48 6.09 4.16 7.04
C ALA A 48 5.38 4.40 5.70
N ALA A 49 5.03 5.66 5.40
CA ALA A 49 4.44 6.08 4.13
C ALA A 49 5.36 5.85 2.93
N ARG A 50 6.67 6.11 3.09
CA ARG A 50 7.66 5.83 2.04
C ARG A 50 7.78 4.34 1.77
N ARG A 51 7.83 3.51 2.83
CA ARG A 51 7.89 2.04 2.69
C ARG A 51 6.62 1.45 2.10
N SER A 52 5.44 1.94 2.47
CA SER A 52 4.18 1.49 1.87
C SER A 52 4.15 1.82 0.37
N THR A 53 4.51 3.05 -0.01
CA THR A 53 4.61 3.49 -1.41
C THR A 53 5.62 2.66 -2.20
N LYS A 54 6.82 2.44 -1.66
CA LYS A 54 7.85 1.62 -2.32
C LYS A 54 7.40 0.18 -2.54
N ARG A 55 6.74 -0.43 -1.54
CA ARG A 55 6.16 -1.78 -1.66
C ARG A 55 5.07 -1.83 -2.72
N TYR A 56 4.18 -0.84 -2.74
CA TYR A 56 3.14 -0.71 -3.75
C TYR A 56 3.73 -0.62 -5.16
N GLN A 57 4.66 0.32 -5.38
CA GLN A 57 5.32 0.51 -6.67
C GLN A 57 6.11 -0.72 -7.13
N SER A 58 6.74 -1.45 -6.19
CA SER A 58 7.37 -2.72 -6.52
C SER A 58 6.36 -3.77 -6.99
N ARG A 59 5.24 -3.92 -6.28
CA ARG A 59 4.18 -4.90 -6.63
C ARG A 59 3.55 -4.58 -7.99
N ILE A 60 3.24 -3.32 -8.27
CA ILE A 60 2.67 -2.90 -9.56
C ILE A 60 3.65 -3.20 -10.70
N ARG A 61 4.95 -2.87 -10.54
CA ARG A 61 5.97 -3.18 -11.55
C ARG A 61 6.12 -4.67 -11.79
N THR A 62 6.13 -5.48 -10.73
CA THR A 62 6.21 -6.95 -10.85
C THR A 62 4.97 -7.57 -11.49
N ALA A 63 3.78 -7.01 -11.24
CA ALA A 63 2.52 -7.50 -11.79
C ALA A 63 2.41 -7.35 -13.32
N LYS A 64 3.21 -6.46 -13.95
CA LYS A 64 3.23 -6.22 -15.40
C LYS A 64 1.82 -6.06 -15.99
N LEU A 65 0.99 -5.26 -15.31
CA LEU A 65 -0.39 -5.04 -15.72
C LEU A 65 -0.44 -4.41 -17.11
N ARG A 66 -1.30 -4.94 -17.98
CA ARG A 66 -1.51 -4.40 -19.34
C ARG A 66 -2.00 -2.94 -19.33
N HIS A 67 -2.80 -2.59 -18.32
CA HIS A 67 -3.37 -1.26 -18.15
C HIS A 67 -2.89 -0.67 -16.82
N VAL A 68 -1.79 0.10 -16.86
CA VAL A 68 -1.11 0.64 -15.67
C VAL A 68 -1.96 1.68 -14.93
N GLY A 69 -2.79 2.44 -15.66
CA GLY A 69 -3.68 3.46 -15.11
C GLY A 69 -5.09 2.96 -14.80
N ALA A 70 -5.33 1.65 -14.75
CA ALA A 70 -6.65 1.14 -14.41
C ALA A 70 -7.00 1.47 -12.96
N ALA A 71 -8.04 2.28 -12.77
CA ALA A 71 -8.52 2.70 -11.47
C ALA A 71 -9.90 2.10 -11.15
N ILE A 72 -10.28 2.04 -9.88
CA ILE A 72 -11.59 1.50 -9.45
C ILE A 72 -12.72 2.45 -9.87
N GLU A 73 -12.41 3.73 -9.97
CA GLU A 73 -13.28 4.81 -10.40
C GLU A 73 -13.72 4.64 -11.87
N ASP A 74 -12.87 4.01 -12.70
CA ASP A 74 -13.11 3.83 -14.14
C ASP A 74 -13.93 2.57 -14.48
N VAL A 75 -14.45 1.87 -13.47
CA VAL A 75 -15.14 0.60 -13.68
C VAL A 75 -16.49 0.80 -14.38
N ASN A 76 -16.59 0.28 -15.60
CA ASN A 76 -17.83 0.31 -16.36
C ASN A 76 -18.81 -0.78 -15.92
N TYR A 77 -19.72 -0.43 -15.02
CA TYR A 77 -20.81 -1.31 -14.56
C TYR A 77 -21.94 -1.51 -15.59
N ARG A 78 -21.98 -0.73 -16.68
CA ARG A 78 -23.01 -0.87 -17.74
C ARG A 78 -22.66 -1.95 -18.76
N ALA A 79 -21.42 -2.44 -18.75
CA ALA A 79 -21.00 -3.53 -19.61
C ALA A 79 -21.86 -4.79 -19.35
N PRO A 80 -22.11 -5.64 -20.36
CA PRO A 80 -23.00 -6.80 -20.26
C PRO A 80 -22.50 -7.90 -19.29
N ARG A 81 -21.35 -7.70 -18.65
CA ARG A 81 -20.72 -8.62 -17.70
C ARG A 81 -21.39 -8.65 -16.32
N GLN A 82 -22.42 -7.82 -16.10
CA GLN A 82 -23.26 -7.80 -14.88
C GLN A 82 -22.42 -7.83 -13.60
N LEU A 83 -21.51 -6.86 -13.47
CA LEU A 83 -20.69 -6.70 -12.27
C LEU A 83 -21.59 -6.23 -11.12
N ASP A 84 -21.59 -6.99 -10.03
CA ASP A 84 -22.24 -6.61 -8.79
C ASP A 84 -21.47 -5.46 -8.15
N ARG A 85 -22.13 -4.31 -8.00
CA ARG A 85 -21.53 -3.07 -7.49
C ARG A 85 -21.09 -3.18 -6.05
N ASP A 86 -21.89 -3.81 -5.21
CA ASP A 86 -21.66 -3.86 -3.77
C ASP A 86 -20.54 -4.86 -3.47
N LEU A 87 -20.57 -6.02 -4.13
CA LEU A 87 -19.48 -6.98 -4.06
C LEU A 87 -18.17 -6.39 -4.60
N PHE A 88 -18.19 -5.69 -5.73
CA PHE A 88 -16.98 -5.10 -6.29
C PHE A 88 -16.38 -4.03 -5.37
N ARG A 89 -17.22 -3.18 -4.76
CA ARG A 89 -16.79 -2.16 -3.79
C ARG A 89 -16.19 -2.81 -2.54
N GLN A 90 -16.81 -3.87 -2.01
CA GLN A 90 -16.29 -4.61 -0.86
C GLN A 90 -14.91 -5.21 -1.16
N LEU A 91 -14.73 -5.80 -2.35
CA LEU A 91 -13.44 -6.36 -2.76
C LEU A 91 -12.37 -5.27 -2.98
N ALA A 92 -12.75 -4.10 -3.50
CA ALA A 92 -11.85 -2.97 -3.71
C ALA A 92 -11.27 -2.41 -2.40
N GLN A 93 -11.98 -2.57 -1.27
CA GLN A 93 -11.50 -2.16 0.06
C GLN A 93 -10.38 -3.06 0.60
N GLY A 94 -10.06 -4.17 -0.09
CA GLY A 94 -8.97 -5.07 0.32
C GLY A 94 -9.36 -6.09 1.39
N ASP A 95 -10.65 -6.15 1.75
CA ASP A 95 -11.23 -7.12 2.69
C ASP A 95 -11.36 -8.52 2.06
N SER A 96 -10.23 -9.08 1.65
CA SER A 96 -10.14 -10.49 1.27
C SER A 96 -9.93 -11.35 2.52
N ARG A 97 -11.04 -11.77 3.12
CA ARG A 97 -11.02 -12.76 4.21
C ARG A 97 -10.67 -14.13 3.64
N CYS A 98 -9.88 -14.89 4.39
CA CYS A 98 -9.63 -16.28 4.04
C CYS A 98 -10.95 -17.08 4.05
N PRO A 99 -11.31 -17.82 2.99
CA PRO A 99 -12.54 -18.61 2.98
C PRO A 99 -12.50 -19.82 3.95
N SER A 100 -11.32 -20.23 4.42
CA SER A 100 -11.20 -21.33 5.40
C SER A 100 -11.24 -20.89 6.86
N CYS A 101 -10.75 -19.69 7.18
CA CYS A 101 -10.60 -19.24 8.58
C CYS A 101 -11.10 -17.83 8.88
N GLY A 102 -11.60 -17.09 7.89
CA GLY A 102 -12.20 -15.76 8.07
C GLY A 102 -11.22 -14.62 8.40
N THR A 103 -9.94 -14.91 8.64
CA THR A 103 -8.91 -13.90 8.93
C THR A 103 -8.66 -13.00 7.73
N ALA A 104 -8.63 -11.67 7.95
CA ALA A 104 -8.26 -10.69 6.94
C ALA A 104 -6.80 -10.91 6.51
N SER A 105 -6.60 -11.21 5.23
CA SER A 105 -5.29 -11.58 4.69
C SER A 105 -4.40 -10.35 4.50
N THR A 106 -3.65 -9.95 5.53
CA THR A 106 -2.61 -8.90 5.40
C THR A 106 -1.30 -9.46 4.82
N ARG A 107 -1.11 -10.78 4.92
CA ARG A 107 -0.04 -11.53 4.28
C ARG A 107 -0.69 -12.53 3.34
N LEU A 108 -0.36 -12.45 2.05
CA LEU A 108 -0.55 -13.56 1.10
C LEU A 108 0.04 -14.80 1.74
N HIS A 109 -0.81 -15.65 2.34
CA HIS A 109 -0.41 -16.94 2.88
C HIS A 109 0.09 -17.74 1.69
N SER A 110 1.41 -17.77 1.49
CA SER A 110 2.09 -18.28 0.29
C SER A 110 1.87 -19.78 0.03
N ARG A 111 1.10 -20.45 0.89
CA ARG A 111 0.83 -21.89 0.85
C ARG A 111 -0.60 -22.24 0.45
N TYR A 112 -1.46 -21.28 0.15
CA TYR A 112 -2.79 -21.61 -0.39
C TYR A 112 -2.72 -21.67 -1.91
N ALA A 113 -2.72 -22.89 -2.45
CA ALA A 113 -2.96 -23.09 -3.88
C ALA A 113 -4.38 -22.63 -4.20
N ARG A 114 -4.51 -21.41 -4.74
CA ARG A 114 -5.80 -20.87 -5.20
C ARG A 114 -6.33 -21.81 -6.28
N ARG A 115 -7.45 -22.49 -6.03
CA ARG A 115 -8.21 -23.06 -7.13
C ARG A 115 -8.91 -21.92 -7.84
N LEU A 116 -9.15 -22.11 -9.14
CA LEU A 116 -9.91 -21.16 -9.94
C LEU A 116 -11.23 -20.79 -9.23
N SER A 117 -11.87 -21.74 -8.52
CA SER A 117 -13.05 -21.58 -7.64
C SER A 117 -12.95 -20.57 -6.52
N ASP A 118 -11.74 -20.27 -6.06
CA ASP A 118 -11.50 -19.46 -4.86
C ASP A 118 -11.33 -17.98 -5.22
N LEU A 119 -11.40 -17.66 -6.52
CA LEU A 119 -11.46 -16.30 -7.02
C LEU A 119 -12.93 -15.87 -7.09
N PRO A 120 -13.28 -14.64 -6.65
CA PRO A 120 -14.66 -14.15 -6.65
C PRO A 120 -15.33 -14.11 -8.03
N ALA A 121 -14.58 -14.34 -9.12
CA ALA A 121 -15.08 -14.42 -10.49
C ALA A 121 -15.40 -15.85 -10.97
N HIS A 122 -15.16 -16.89 -10.16
CA HIS A 122 -15.38 -18.26 -10.60
C HIS A 122 -16.83 -18.69 -10.52
N GLY A 123 -17.31 -19.33 -11.58
CA GLY A 123 -18.68 -19.81 -11.70
C GLY A 123 -19.57 -18.95 -12.60
N ARG A 124 -19.11 -17.78 -13.05
CA ARG A 124 -19.83 -16.98 -14.06
C ARG A 124 -19.33 -17.30 -15.46
N ARG A 125 -20.22 -17.82 -16.31
CA ARG A 125 -19.96 -17.98 -17.76
C ARG A 125 -19.72 -16.61 -18.38
N VAL A 126 -18.48 -16.31 -18.78
CA VAL A 126 -18.16 -15.15 -19.61
C VAL A 126 -18.12 -15.64 -21.06
N ARG A 127 -19.09 -15.21 -21.89
CA ARG A 127 -19.01 -15.34 -23.34
C ARG A 127 -18.20 -14.16 -23.89
N ILE A 128 -17.21 -14.47 -24.73
CA ILE A 128 -16.43 -13.51 -25.53
C ILE A 128 -17.23 -13.17 -26.78
#